data_AF-A0A1M4YFR0-F1
#
_entry.id   AF-A0A1M4YFR0-F1
#
_cell.length_a   1.000
_cell.length_b   1.000
_cell.length_c   1.000
_cell.angle_alpha   90.00
_cell.angle_beta   90.00
_cell.angle_gamma   90.00
#
_symmetry.space_group_name_H-M   'P 1'
#
loop_
_entity.id
_entity.type
_entity.pdbx_description
1 polymer ?
#
loop_
_entity_poly.entity_id
_entity_poly.type
_entity_poly.pdbx_seq_one_letter_code
_entity_poly.pdbx_strand_id
1 'polypeptide(L)'
;MIRRIVIENFMAHGKTELELHPGVNVLTGPNNTGKSAVVEALRCVAENPPSKELIRHEAPRAVVRLDLDDGSYVQWERTSGSAVYKIGDGSGREETYAKFGRAVPEDVQAALRIGSLETESGPIDIHIGNQKTPIFLLDQTGSQAAAFFAASTEAEYLLQMQQELKTRTDMAQRDRRELQAALARTEKELERFGDLPRLCRSLEDAEALYEEIQGLQRAIPAVEGLIRSLERALGQQRAWRRKREELARLEAPPRLSDTEPLGRLILAVEKTGRLLSRTRSDRDVLEALTPPPFLRDTPGLERLMGALSHTRRMLFVHRERAKILGGTGAPPVIRETAGLERIRSRLNDVLERIRKYGVRREALQALEGPPELKKTDALEGKLREMARLLEGLAKVRRASNTLSTLTALPPLESSEGLARTITELRRAREARDTAARRAKHLARLARPPELTPVAALDRVCAQLEAGRKERRRLEDRSRRLDQALSAARDEIRRLIDQAGLCPFCRQPMDVDHFLTEAVPGGPAGGTDHARS
;
A
#
# COMPACT_ATOMS: atom_id res chain seq x y z
N MET A 1 -76.78 -7.77 -66.99
CA MET A 1 -77.68 -6.59 -67.01
C MET A 1 -79.13 -7.04 -67.14
N ILE A 2 -80.11 -6.35 -66.54
CA ILE A 2 -81.54 -6.72 -66.65
C ILE A 2 -82.06 -6.34 -68.04
N ARG A 3 -82.54 -7.31 -68.81
CA ARG A 3 -83.10 -7.14 -70.16
C ARG A 3 -84.62 -7.04 -70.14
N ARG A 4 -85.30 -7.86 -69.32
CA ARG A 4 -86.76 -7.91 -69.28
C ARG A 4 -87.26 -8.07 -67.85
N ILE A 5 -88.34 -7.38 -67.53
CA ILE A 5 -89.04 -7.49 -66.24
C ILE A 5 -90.44 -8.02 -66.51
N VAL A 6 -90.81 -9.12 -65.87
CA VAL A 6 -92.15 -9.71 -65.90
C VAL A 6 -92.74 -9.64 -64.50
N ILE A 7 -93.90 -9.01 -64.38
CA ILE A 7 -94.60 -8.79 -63.12
C ILE A 7 -96.01 -9.35 -63.25
N GLU A 8 -96.38 -10.31 -62.40
CA GLU A 8 -97.72 -10.92 -62.37
C GLU A 8 -98.31 -10.84 -60.97
N ASN A 9 -99.55 -10.36 -60.88
CA ASN A 9 -100.34 -10.26 -59.65
C ASN A 9 -99.63 -9.56 -58.47
N PHE A 10 -98.82 -8.54 -58.79
CA PHE A 10 -98.02 -7.78 -57.82
C PHE A 10 -98.56 -6.35 -57.72
N MET A 11 -99.02 -5.96 -56.52
CA MET A 11 -99.65 -4.68 -56.24
C MET A 11 -100.74 -4.31 -57.28
N ALA A 12 -100.55 -3.23 -58.05
CA ALA A 12 -101.48 -2.78 -59.09
C ALA A 12 -101.39 -3.58 -60.40
N HIS A 13 -100.34 -4.40 -60.59
CA HIS A 13 -100.06 -5.11 -61.83
C HIS A 13 -100.73 -6.48 -61.85
N GLY A 14 -101.62 -6.72 -62.82
CA GLY A 14 -102.16 -8.06 -63.10
C GLY A 14 -101.18 -8.92 -63.89
N LYS A 15 -100.76 -8.43 -65.05
CA LYS A 15 -99.64 -8.96 -65.82
C LYS A 15 -98.99 -7.80 -66.57
N THR A 16 -97.69 -7.62 -66.40
CA THR A 16 -96.93 -6.53 -67.03
C THR A 16 -95.58 -7.08 -67.45
N GLU A 17 -95.24 -6.88 -68.71
CA GLU A 17 -93.95 -7.27 -69.28
C GLU A 17 -93.28 -6.01 -69.82
N LEU A 18 -92.06 -5.73 -69.36
CA LEU A 18 -91.27 -4.56 -69.75
C LEU A 18 -89.96 -5.04 -70.36
N GLU A 19 -89.78 -4.77 -71.65
CA GLU A 19 -88.47 -4.92 -72.30
C GLU A 19 -87.66 -3.64 -72.08
N LEU A 20 -86.49 -3.79 -71.45
CA LEU A 20 -85.61 -2.68 -71.13
C LEU A 20 -84.60 -2.48 -72.26
N HIS A 21 -84.39 -1.23 -72.63
CA HIS A 21 -83.28 -0.84 -73.48
C HIS A 21 -81.97 -0.85 -72.67
N PRO A 22 -80.80 -1.16 -73.27
CA PRO A 22 -79.51 -1.14 -72.57
C PRO A 22 -79.07 0.23 -72.04
N GLY A 23 -79.74 1.30 -72.48
CA GLY A 23 -79.47 2.68 -72.07
C GLY A 23 -80.37 3.14 -70.93
N VAL A 24 -80.84 4.38 -71.02
CA VAL A 24 -81.75 4.96 -70.02
C VAL A 24 -83.18 4.59 -70.35
N ASN A 25 -83.88 3.99 -69.38
CA ASN A 25 -85.30 3.67 -69.47
C ASN A 25 -86.10 4.65 -68.60
N VAL A 26 -87.09 5.34 -69.18
CA VAL A 26 -87.93 6.32 -68.46
C VAL A 26 -89.37 5.81 -68.41
N LEU A 27 -89.86 5.52 -67.21
CA LEU A 27 -91.24 5.10 -66.97
C LEU A 27 -92.12 6.32 -66.66
N THR A 28 -92.92 6.76 -67.63
CA THR A 28 -93.83 7.92 -67.48
C THR A 28 -95.29 7.49 -67.37
N GLY A 29 -96.11 8.32 -66.73
CA GLY A 29 -97.56 8.08 -66.60
C GLY A 29 -98.20 8.95 -65.51
N PRO A 30 -99.53 8.90 -65.32
CA PRO A 30 -100.21 9.56 -64.21
C PRO A 30 -99.75 9.05 -62.84
N ASN A 31 -99.98 9.81 -61.78
CA ASN A 31 -99.71 9.35 -60.41
C ASN A 31 -100.63 8.18 -60.04
N ASN A 32 -100.14 7.30 -59.16
CA ASN A 32 -100.87 6.13 -58.66
C ASN A 32 -101.25 5.07 -59.74
N THR A 33 -100.45 4.97 -60.82
CA THR A 33 -100.66 4.01 -61.91
C THR A 33 -99.79 2.75 -61.83
N GLY A 34 -99.01 2.58 -60.74
CA GLY A 34 -98.13 1.44 -60.55
C GLY A 34 -96.67 1.66 -60.95
N LYS A 35 -96.27 2.87 -61.40
CA LYS A 35 -94.85 3.16 -61.71
C LYS A 35 -93.89 2.82 -60.56
N SER A 36 -94.23 3.21 -59.34
CA SER A 36 -93.45 2.87 -58.14
C SER A 36 -93.49 1.37 -57.82
N ALA A 37 -94.55 0.65 -58.22
CA ALA A 37 -94.66 -0.79 -58.02
C ALA A 37 -93.68 -1.58 -58.90
N VAL A 38 -93.23 -1.03 -60.04
CA VAL A 38 -92.15 -1.64 -60.84
C VAL A 38 -90.82 -1.58 -60.11
N VAL A 39 -90.50 -0.43 -59.48
CA VAL A 39 -89.28 -0.27 -58.66
C VAL A 39 -89.37 -1.15 -57.40
N GLU A 40 -90.55 -1.23 -56.79
CA GLU A 40 -90.78 -2.10 -55.63
C GLU A 40 -90.67 -3.59 -55.99
N ALA A 41 -91.10 -3.98 -57.20
CA ALA A 41 -90.92 -5.34 -57.70
C ALA A 41 -89.44 -5.71 -57.81
N LEU A 42 -88.60 -4.81 -58.32
CA LEU A 42 -87.14 -4.98 -58.35
C LEU A 42 -86.57 -5.11 -56.94
N ARG A 43 -86.99 -4.24 -56.01
CA ARG A 43 -86.59 -4.31 -54.59
C ARG A 43 -86.99 -5.64 -53.96
N CYS A 44 -88.18 -6.15 -54.26
CA CYS A 44 -88.67 -7.42 -53.73
C CYS A 44 -87.83 -8.62 -54.18
N VAL A 45 -87.39 -8.63 -55.44
CA VAL A 45 -86.49 -9.68 -55.93
C VAL A 45 -85.14 -9.60 -55.22
N ALA A 46 -84.61 -8.40 -54.98
CA ALA A 46 -83.29 -8.19 -54.37
C ALA A 46 -83.23 -8.36 -52.83
N GLU A 47 -84.31 -8.08 -52.10
CA GLU A 47 -84.31 -7.98 -50.63
C GLU A 47 -85.29 -8.92 -49.92
N ASN A 48 -86.23 -9.55 -50.63
CA ASN A 48 -87.29 -10.40 -50.06
C ASN A 48 -88.00 -9.81 -48.81
N PRO A 49 -88.62 -8.61 -48.90
CA PRO A 49 -89.24 -7.98 -47.76
C PRO A 49 -90.43 -8.80 -47.21
N PRO A 50 -90.74 -8.69 -45.90
CA PRO A 50 -91.74 -9.53 -45.24
C PRO A 50 -93.21 -9.15 -45.53
N SER A 51 -93.49 -8.12 -46.33
CA SER A 51 -94.85 -7.59 -46.50
C SER A 51 -95.78 -8.54 -47.26
N LYS A 52 -97.01 -8.70 -46.78
CA LYS A 52 -98.08 -9.45 -47.48
C LYS A 52 -98.88 -8.57 -48.44
N GLU A 53 -98.75 -7.27 -48.34
CA GLU A 53 -99.48 -6.26 -49.13
C GLU A 53 -99.00 -6.17 -50.59
N LEU A 54 -97.99 -6.98 -50.94
CA LEU A 54 -97.40 -7.06 -52.27
C LEU A 54 -98.25 -7.89 -53.25
N ILE A 55 -99.10 -8.79 -52.74
CA ILE A 55 -99.97 -9.63 -53.58
C ILE A 55 -101.23 -8.85 -53.92
N ARG A 56 -101.57 -8.79 -55.21
CA ARG A 56 -102.81 -8.15 -55.68
C ARG A 56 -104.05 -8.78 -55.01
N HIS A 57 -105.05 -7.97 -54.68
CA HIS A 57 -106.32 -8.47 -54.13
C HIS A 57 -106.91 -9.58 -55.02
N GLU A 58 -107.36 -10.67 -54.38
CA GLU A 58 -107.95 -11.87 -55.01
C GLU A 58 -106.98 -12.75 -55.81
N ALA A 59 -105.67 -12.46 -55.82
CA ALA A 59 -104.67 -13.32 -56.47
C ALA A 59 -104.06 -14.35 -55.49
N PRO A 60 -103.79 -15.60 -55.92
CA PRO A 60 -103.22 -16.64 -55.06
C PRO A 60 -101.71 -16.46 -54.80
N ARG A 61 -101.00 -15.80 -55.72
CA ARG A 61 -99.55 -15.54 -55.63
C ARG A 61 -99.14 -14.34 -56.47
N ALA A 62 -98.06 -13.67 -56.09
CA ALA A 62 -97.36 -12.69 -56.91
C ALA A 62 -96.07 -13.30 -57.49
N VAL A 63 -95.73 -12.93 -58.73
CA VAL A 63 -94.53 -13.40 -59.42
C VAL A 63 -93.81 -12.20 -60.02
N VAL A 64 -92.52 -12.08 -59.75
CA VAL A 64 -91.64 -11.11 -60.40
C VAL A 64 -90.46 -11.87 -60.99
N ARG A 65 -90.24 -11.74 -62.29
CA ARG A 65 -89.14 -12.38 -63.01
C ARG A 65 -88.29 -11.34 -63.73
N LEU A 66 -86.99 -11.45 -63.55
CA LEU A 66 -85.96 -10.62 -64.18
C LEU A 66 -85.18 -11.51 -65.14
N ASP A 67 -85.28 -11.24 -66.44
CA ASP A 67 -84.44 -11.89 -67.44
C ASP A 67 -83.16 -11.06 -67.63
N LEU A 68 -82.02 -11.72 -67.54
CA LEU A 68 -80.70 -11.13 -67.69
C LEU A 68 -80.20 -11.26 -69.15
N ASP A 69 -79.20 -10.46 -69.51
CA ASP A 69 -78.59 -10.40 -70.84
C ASP A 69 -77.78 -11.66 -71.21
N ASP A 70 -77.26 -12.37 -70.22
CA ASP A 70 -76.57 -13.67 -70.36
C ASP A 70 -77.53 -14.85 -70.63
N GLY A 71 -78.83 -14.58 -70.71
CA GLY A 71 -79.88 -15.58 -70.93
C GLY A 71 -80.36 -16.29 -69.67
N SER A 72 -79.78 -15.99 -68.50
CA SER A 72 -80.30 -16.44 -67.22
C SER A 72 -81.52 -15.62 -66.78
N TYR A 73 -82.30 -16.14 -65.83
CA TYR A 73 -83.37 -15.38 -65.18
C TYR A 73 -83.42 -15.67 -63.69
N VAL A 74 -83.87 -14.66 -62.95
CA VAL A 74 -84.21 -14.77 -61.53
C VAL A 74 -85.69 -14.49 -61.37
N GLN A 75 -86.42 -15.45 -60.82
CA GLN A 75 -87.84 -15.33 -60.54
C GLN A 75 -88.10 -15.45 -59.04
N TRP A 76 -88.79 -14.48 -58.49
CA TRP A 76 -89.30 -14.43 -57.13
C TRP A 76 -90.80 -14.67 -57.13
N GLU A 77 -91.25 -15.69 -56.41
CA GLU A 77 -92.66 -16.00 -56.21
C GLU A 77 -93.02 -15.82 -54.75
N ARG A 78 -94.14 -15.13 -54.47
CA ARG A 78 -94.65 -14.96 -53.11
C ARG A 78 -96.10 -15.42 -52.99
N THR A 79 -96.35 -16.26 -51.99
CA THR A 79 -97.68 -16.68 -51.54
C THR A 79 -97.98 -16.06 -50.17
N SER A 80 -99.19 -16.26 -49.67
CA SER A 80 -99.60 -15.78 -48.34
C SER A 80 -98.77 -16.35 -47.17
N GLY A 81 -98.09 -17.50 -47.39
CA GLY A 81 -97.33 -18.23 -46.38
C GLY A 81 -95.82 -18.34 -46.62
N SER A 82 -95.33 -18.17 -47.86
CA SER A 82 -93.90 -18.32 -48.18
C SER A 82 -93.47 -17.56 -49.44
N ALA A 83 -92.16 -17.30 -49.53
CA ALA A 83 -91.50 -16.88 -50.76
C ALA A 83 -90.62 -18.01 -51.31
N VAL A 84 -90.47 -18.06 -52.64
CA VAL A 84 -89.67 -19.03 -53.40
C VAL A 84 -88.86 -18.27 -54.44
N TYR A 85 -87.60 -18.64 -54.61
CA TYR A 85 -86.77 -18.16 -55.72
C TYR A 85 -86.56 -19.28 -56.73
N LYS A 86 -86.53 -18.92 -58.01
CA LYS A 86 -86.15 -19.79 -59.12
C LYS A 86 -85.10 -19.09 -59.94
N ILE A 87 -83.97 -19.76 -60.15
CA ILE A 87 -82.90 -19.29 -61.03
C ILE A 87 -82.85 -20.26 -62.19
N GLY A 88 -83.02 -19.76 -63.41
CA GLY A 88 -82.81 -20.55 -64.62
C GLY A 88 -81.61 -20.04 -65.38
N ASP A 89 -80.82 -20.95 -65.94
CA ASP A 89 -79.75 -20.61 -66.87
C ASP A 89 -80.23 -20.65 -68.32
N GLY A 90 -79.44 -20.06 -69.23
CA GLY A 90 -79.71 -20.10 -70.67
C GLY A 90 -79.64 -21.50 -71.29
N SER A 91 -79.30 -22.53 -70.51
CA SER A 91 -79.23 -23.94 -70.92
C SER A 91 -80.48 -24.75 -70.55
N GLY A 92 -81.42 -24.13 -69.83
CA GLY A 92 -82.69 -24.74 -69.43
C GLY A 92 -82.65 -25.48 -68.09
N ARG A 93 -81.58 -25.34 -67.30
CA ARG A 93 -81.50 -25.84 -65.93
C ARG A 93 -82.11 -24.80 -64.98
N GLU A 94 -83.10 -25.21 -64.20
CA GLU A 94 -83.77 -24.38 -63.19
C GLU A 94 -83.46 -24.90 -61.79
N GLU A 95 -82.97 -24.03 -60.92
CA GLU A 95 -82.76 -24.30 -59.51
C GLU A 95 -83.79 -23.54 -58.68
N THR A 96 -84.53 -24.27 -57.84
CA THR A 96 -85.59 -23.72 -56.99
C THR A 96 -85.14 -23.68 -55.54
N TYR A 97 -85.15 -22.50 -54.94
CA TYR A 97 -84.84 -22.28 -53.53
C TYR A 97 -86.15 -22.02 -52.79
N ALA A 98 -86.39 -22.79 -51.72
CA ALA A 98 -87.55 -22.63 -50.84
C ALA A 98 -87.10 -22.75 -49.37
N LYS A 99 -87.85 -22.15 -48.43
CA LYS A 99 -87.58 -22.20 -46.98
C LYS A 99 -86.25 -21.57 -46.52
N PHE A 100 -85.76 -20.55 -47.22
CA PHE A 100 -84.52 -19.81 -46.93
C PHE A 100 -84.69 -18.66 -45.90
N GLY A 101 -85.87 -18.54 -45.28
CA GLY A 101 -86.13 -17.52 -44.25
C GLY A 101 -86.28 -16.11 -44.83
N ARG A 102 -85.64 -15.12 -44.19
CA ARG A 102 -85.66 -13.71 -44.60
C ARG A 102 -84.50 -13.34 -45.54
N ALA A 103 -83.40 -14.10 -45.51
CA ALA A 103 -82.22 -13.81 -46.30
C ALA A 103 -82.42 -14.26 -47.76
N VAL A 104 -81.93 -13.46 -48.71
CA VAL A 104 -81.94 -13.81 -50.13
C VAL A 104 -80.84 -14.86 -50.40
N PRO A 105 -81.09 -15.93 -51.18
CA PRO A 105 -80.06 -16.93 -51.48
C PRO A 105 -78.79 -16.32 -52.11
N GLU A 106 -77.62 -16.85 -51.75
CA GLU A 106 -76.32 -16.35 -52.24
C GLU A 106 -76.24 -16.35 -53.77
N ASP A 107 -76.78 -17.37 -54.43
CA ASP A 107 -76.80 -17.47 -55.89
C ASP A 107 -77.63 -16.35 -56.55
N VAL A 108 -78.73 -15.92 -55.91
CA VAL A 108 -79.54 -14.78 -56.36
C VAL A 108 -78.76 -13.47 -56.20
N GLN A 109 -78.06 -13.30 -55.07
CA GLN A 109 -77.23 -12.11 -54.82
C GLN A 109 -76.05 -12.04 -55.80
N ALA A 110 -75.42 -13.17 -56.10
CA ALA A 110 -74.31 -13.26 -57.05
C ALA A 110 -74.75 -12.97 -58.49
N ALA A 111 -75.95 -13.43 -58.88
CA ALA A 111 -76.52 -13.22 -60.21
C ALA A 111 -76.97 -11.78 -60.43
N LEU A 112 -77.70 -11.19 -59.48
CA LEU A 112 -78.22 -9.82 -59.63
C LEU A 112 -77.18 -8.76 -59.30
N ARG A 113 -76.29 -9.02 -58.34
CA ARG A 113 -75.34 -8.05 -57.77
C ARG A 113 -76.02 -6.75 -57.30
N ILE A 114 -77.30 -6.82 -56.98
CA ILE A 114 -78.11 -5.73 -56.44
C ILE A 114 -78.37 -6.10 -54.98
N GLY A 115 -77.85 -5.28 -54.07
CA GLY A 115 -78.00 -5.46 -52.64
C GLY A 115 -77.68 -4.18 -51.88
N SER A 116 -78.10 -4.15 -50.62
CA SER A 116 -77.71 -3.10 -49.68
C SER A 116 -76.29 -3.36 -49.17
N LEU A 117 -75.51 -2.30 -49.05
CA LEU A 117 -74.20 -2.31 -48.41
C LEU A 117 -74.41 -2.20 -46.90
N GLU A 118 -74.05 -3.24 -46.16
CA GLU A 118 -74.06 -3.20 -44.70
C GLU A 118 -72.92 -2.31 -44.20
N THR A 119 -73.26 -1.25 -43.47
CA THR A 119 -72.28 -0.38 -42.81
C THR A 119 -72.53 -0.39 -41.31
N GLU A 120 -71.55 0.07 -40.51
CA GLU A 120 -71.71 0.22 -39.05
C GLU A 120 -72.89 1.11 -38.65
N SER A 121 -73.32 1.99 -39.57
CA SER A 121 -74.43 2.93 -39.37
C SER A 121 -75.75 2.45 -39.98
N GLY A 122 -75.81 1.22 -40.51
CA GLY A 122 -76.97 0.58 -41.11
C GLY A 122 -76.80 0.24 -42.60
N PRO A 123 -77.77 -0.49 -43.20
CA PRO A 123 -77.73 -0.85 -44.61
C PRO A 123 -77.97 0.37 -45.50
N ILE A 124 -77.11 0.56 -46.50
CA ILE A 124 -77.20 1.63 -47.50
C ILE A 124 -77.43 1.00 -48.88
N ASP A 125 -78.55 1.32 -49.51
CA ASP A 125 -78.84 0.88 -50.87
C ASP A 125 -78.24 1.84 -51.90
N ILE A 126 -77.35 1.32 -52.74
CA ILE A 126 -76.61 2.06 -53.78
C ILE A 126 -77.32 1.94 -55.14
N HIS A 127 -78.10 0.88 -55.32
CA HIS A 127 -78.62 0.45 -56.62
C HIS A 127 -80.06 0.93 -56.83
N ILE A 128 -80.87 0.98 -55.77
CA ILE A 128 -82.28 1.39 -55.84
C ILE A 128 -82.53 2.63 -54.97
N GLY A 129 -82.56 3.80 -55.62
CA GLY A 129 -82.89 5.06 -54.95
C GLY A 129 -84.30 5.06 -54.35
N ASN A 130 -84.44 5.67 -53.17
CA ASN A 130 -85.73 5.83 -52.50
C ASN A 130 -86.40 7.15 -52.91
N GLN A 131 -87.69 7.09 -53.24
CA GLN A 131 -88.48 8.25 -53.65
C GLN A 131 -88.55 9.36 -52.57
N LYS A 132 -88.40 9.01 -51.29
CA LYS A 132 -88.47 9.96 -50.15
C LYS A 132 -87.13 10.62 -49.81
N THR A 133 -86.00 10.03 -50.22
CA THR A 133 -84.64 10.55 -49.95
C THR A 133 -83.91 10.73 -51.29
N PRO A 134 -84.23 11.80 -52.03
CA PRO A 134 -83.73 12.00 -53.38
C PRO A 134 -82.24 12.40 -53.44
N ILE A 135 -81.63 12.78 -52.31
CA ILE A 135 -80.26 13.24 -52.25
C ILE A 135 -79.39 12.20 -51.55
N PHE A 136 -78.81 11.27 -52.31
CA PHE A 136 -77.95 10.21 -51.79
C PHE A 136 -76.74 10.78 -51.03
N LEU A 137 -76.52 10.31 -49.79
CA LEU A 137 -75.41 10.63 -48.87
C LEU A 137 -75.27 12.08 -48.37
N LEU A 138 -75.83 13.09 -49.04
CA LEU A 138 -75.67 14.50 -48.63
C LEU A 138 -76.58 14.92 -47.47
N ASP A 139 -77.67 14.18 -47.24
CA ASP A 139 -78.57 14.37 -46.10
C ASP A 139 -78.22 13.47 -44.90
N GLN A 140 -77.19 12.62 -45.04
CA GLN A 140 -76.71 11.72 -44.00
C GLN A 140 -75.69 12.40 -43.08
N THR A 141 -75.49 11.83 -41.89
CA THR A 141 -74.47 12.34 -40.95
C THR A 141 -73.06 12.08 -41.50
N GLY A 142 -72.08 12.90 -41.09
CA GLY A 142 -70.68 12.71 -41.49
C GLY A 142 -70.14 11.31 -41.14
N SER A 143 -70.64 10.71 -40.05
CA SER A 143 -70.34 9.33 -39.66
C SER A 143 -70.92 8.29 -40.62
N GLN A 144 -72.15 8.46 -41.11
CA GLN A 144 -72.76 7.57 -42.09
C GLN A 144 -72.07 7.65 -43.46
N ALA A 145 -71.77 8.86 -43.93
CA ALA A 145 -71.02 9.04 -45.16
C ALA A 145 -69.60 8.46 -45.06
N ALA A 146 -68.92 8.66 -43.93
CA ALA A 146 -67.61 8.04 -43.68
C ALA A 146 -67.69 6.51 -43.64
N ALA A 147 -68.72 5.93 -43.01
CA ALA A 147 -68.94 4.49 -42.98
C ALA A 147 -69.19 3.90 -44.37
N PHE A 148 -69.92 4.62 -45.24
CA PHE A 148 -70.10 4.27 -46.64
C PHE A 148 -68.77 4.21 -47.39
N PHE A 149 -67.91 5.23 -47.25
CA PHE A 149 -66.59 5.23 -47.88
C PHE A 149 -65.64 4.19 -47.27
N ALA A 150 -65.75 3.92 -45.97
CA ALA A 150 -64.97 2.93 -45.24
C ALA A 150 -65.29 1.48 -45.68
N ALA A 151 -66.52 1.23 -46.10
CA ALA A 151 -66.94 -0.06 -46.65
C ALA A 151 -66.41 -0.34 -48.06
N SER A 152 -65.61 0.57 -48.64
CA SER A 152 -64.80 0.25 -49.83
C SER A 152 -63.58 -0.60 -49.43
N THR A 153 -63.24 -1.56 -50.28
CA THR A 153 -62.18 -2.56 -50.02
C THR A 153 -60.82 -1.93 -49.72
N GLU A 154 -60.53 -0.75 -50.29
CA GLU A 154 -59.29 -0.01 -50.09
C GLU A 154 -59.27 0.74 -48.75
N ALA A 155 -60.41 1.30 -48.33
CA ALA A 155 -60.51 2.01 -47.05
C ALA A 155 -60.48 1.04 -45.87
N GLU A 156 -61.08 -0.14 -46.00
CA GLU A 156 -61.01 -1.19 -44.98
C GLU A 156 -59.56 -1.66 -44.75
N TYR A 157 -58.77 -1.81 -45.82
CA TYR A 157 -57.35 -2.15 -45.69
C TYR A 157 -56.54 -1.08 -44.95
N LEU A 158 -56.80 0.20 -45.23
CA LEU A 158 -56.15 1.32 -44.54
C LEU A 158 -56.50 1.38 -43.04
N LEU A 159 -57.76 1.11 -42.69
CA LEU A 159 -58.19 1.04 -41.28
C LEU A 159 -57.52 -0.10 -40.53
N GLN A 160 -57.41 -1.28 -41.15
CA GLN A 160 -56.68 -2.42 -40.57
C GLN A 160 -55.19 -2.09 -40.35
N MET A 161 -54.55 -1.42 -41.32
CA MET A 161 -53.16 -0.95 -41.16
C MET A 161 -53.02 0.04 -39.99
N GLN A 162 -53.95 0.99 -39.85
CA GLN A 162 -53.94 1.97 -38.76
C GLN A 162 -54.11 1.29 -37.39
N GLN A 163 -55.01 0.32 -37.27
CA GLN A 163 -55.20 -0.46 -36.04
C GLN A 163 -53.96 -1.28 -35.66
N GLU A 164 -53.30 -1.91 -36.63
CA GLU A 164 -52.06 -2.67 -36.40
C GLU A 164 -50.91 -1.75 -35.95
N LEU A 165 -50.74 -0.59 -36.60
CA LEU A 165 -49.75 0.42 -36.22
C LEU A 165 -49.99 0.95 -34.80
N LYS A 166 -51.26 1.20 -34.45
CA LYS A 166 -51.63 1.59 -33.09
C LYS A 166 -51.27 0.52 -32.07
N THR A 167 -51.63 -0.73 -32.34
CA THR A 167 -51.35 -1.86 -31.44
C THR A 167 -49.86 -2.00 -31.16
N ARG A 168 -49.02 -1.91 -32.20
CA ARG A 168 -47.55 -1.94 -32.06
C ARG A 168 -47.02 -0.77 -31.26
N THR A 169 -47.56 0.43 -31.49
CA THR A 169 -47.17 1.64 -30.76
C THR A 169 -47.51 1.52 -29.28
N ASP A 170 -48.72 1.05 -28.96
CA ASP A 170 -49.18 0.82 -27.59
C ASP A 170 -48.34 -0.23 -26.86
N MET A 171 -47.95 -1.31 -27.56
CA MET A 171 -47.04 -2.33 -27.01
C MET A 171 -45.66 -1.74 -26.73
N ALA A 172 -45.06 -1.02 -27.67
CA ALA A 172 -43.75 -0.39 -27.47
C ALA A 172 -43.76 0.65 -26.34
N GLN A 173 -44.85 1.42 -26.21
CA GLN A 173 -45.00 2.36 -25.10
C GLN A 173 -45.16 1.67 -23.75
N ARG A 174 -45.87 0.53 -23.68
CA ARG A 174 -45.96 -0.30 -22.48
C ARG A 174 -44.59 -0.84 -22.09
N ASP A 175 -43.87 -1.45 -23.03
CA ASP A 175 -42.51 -1.96 -22.83
C ASP A 175 -41.58 -0.86 -22.30
N ARG A 176 -41.68 0.36 -22.84
CA ARG A 176 -40.89 1.52 -22.37
C ARG A 176 -41.20 1.85 -20.91
N ARG A 177 -42.48 1.92 -20.53
CA ARG A 177 -42.90 2.20 -19.14
C ARG A 177 -42.45 1.09 -18.19
N GLU A 178 -42.54 -0.17 -18.60
CA GLU A 178 -42.07 -1.31 -17.81
C GLU A 178 -40.55 -1.28 -17.60
N LEU A 179 -39.78 -0.99 -18.65
CA LEU A 179 -38.32 -0.84 -18.55
C LEU A 179 -37.92 0.32 -17.63
N GLN A 180 -38.60 1.46 -17.73
CA GLN A 180 -38.37 2.60 -16.83
C GLN A 180 -38.69 2.26 -15.37
N ALA A 181 -39.80 1.55 -15.12
CA ALA A 181 -40.16 1.10 -13.79
C ALA A 181 -39.14 0.07 -13.23
N ALA A 182 -38.65 -0.84 -14.07
CA ALA A 182 -37.60 -1.79 -13.70
C ALA A 182 -36.29 -1.08 -13.36
N LEU A 183 -35.86 -0.11 -14.17
CA LEU A 183 -34.69 0.72 -13.91
C LEU A 183 -34.79 1.43 -12.56
N ALA A 184 -35.91 2.10 -12.29
CA ALA A 184 -36.13 2.80 -11.03
C ALA A 184 -36.10 1.86 -9.81
N ARG A 185 -36.62 0.64 -9.95
CA ARG A 185 -36.55 -0.39 -8.89
C ARG A 185 -35.11 -0.83 -8.63
N THR A 186 -34.37 -1.18 -9.68
CA THR A 186 -32.96 -1.60 -9.57
C THR A 186 -32.08 -0.47 -9.04
N GLU A 187 -32.33 0.77 -9.43
CA GLU A 187 -31.61 1.93 -8.93
C GLU A 187 -31.84 2.13 -7.42
N LYS A 188 -33.09 2.01 -6.96
CA LYS A 188 -33.42 2.06 -5.53
C LYS A 188 -32.81 0.91 -4.72
N GLU A 189 -32.65 -0.27 -5.31
CA GLU A 189 -31.92 -1.38 -4.70
C GLU A 189 -30.41 -1.07 -4.61
N LEU A 190 -29.85 -0.45 -5.64
CA LEU A 190 -28.44 -0.03 -5.66
C LEU A 190 -28.15 1.13 -4.70
N GLU A 191 -29.10 2.03 -4.45
CA GLU A 191 -28.97 3.10 -3.46
C GLU A 191 -28.75 2.58 -2.03
N ARG A 192 -29.27 1.38 -1.69
CA ARG A 192 -29.00 0.74 -0.39
C ARG A 192 -27.52 0.49 -0.15
N PHE A 193 -26.74 0.45 -1.23
CA PHE A 193 -25.30 0.26 -1.23
C PHE A 193 -24.53 1.59 -1.36
N GLY A 194 -25.21 2.73 -1.24
CA GLY A 194 -24.61 4.06 -1.39
C GLY A 194 -23.50 4.39 -0.36
N ASP A 195 -23.54 3.77 0.83
CA ASP A 195 -22.54 3.97 1.88
C ASP A 195 -21.28 3.11 1.72
N LEU A 196 -21.27 2.12 0.83
CA LEU A 196 -20.12 1.23 0.61
C LEU A 196 -18.81 1.97 0.28
N PRO A 197 -18.78 2.99 -0.60
CA PRO A 197 -17.55 3.74 -0.87
C PRO A 197 -16.95 4.39 0.37
N ARG A 198 -17.79 4.86 1.31
CA ARG A 198 -17.32 5.41 2.59
C ARG A 198 -16.75 4.32 3.48
N LEU A 199 -17.40 3.16 3.54
CA LEU A 199 -16.94 2.01 4.32
C LEU A 199 -15.61 1.47 3.77
N CYS A 200 -15.46 1.37 2.45
CA CYS A 200 -14.20 0.97 1.80
C CYS A 200 -13.06 1.91 2.18
N ARG A 201 -13.27 3.24 2.10
CA ARG A 201 -12.24 4.20 2.57
C ARG A 201 -11.90 4.03 4.04
N SER A 202 -12.92 3.87 4.89
CA SER A 202 -12.68 3.64 6.32
C SER A 202 -11.92 2.35 6.59
N LEU A 203 -12.08 1.33 5.74
CA LEU A 203 -11.33 0.08 5.84
C LEU A 203 -9.88 0.26 5.38
N GLU A 204 -9.65 0.93 4.25
CA GLU A 204 -8.32 1.28 3.74
C GLU A 204 -7.53 2.10 4.79
N ASP A 205 -8.17 3.09 5.41
CA ASP A 205 -7.60 3.88 6.49
C ASP A 205 -7.24 3.02 7.71
N ALA A 206 -8.12 2.07 8.07
CA ALA A 206 -7.88 1.15 9.18
C ALA A 206 -6.74 0.17 8.90
N GLU A 207 -6.62 -0.33 7.66
CA GLU A 207 -5.52 -1.19 7.21
C GLU A 207 -4.18 -0.45 7.25
N ALA A 208 -4.15 0.80 6.75
CA ALA A 208 -2.95 1.65 6.81
C ALA A 208 -2.50 1.92 8.26
N LEU A 209 -3.44 2.24 9.15
CA LEU A 209 -3.16 2.40 10.58
C LEU A 209 -2.63 1.10 11.20
N TYR A 210 -3.18 -0.04 10.81
CA TYR A 210 -2.74 -1.34 11.30
C TYR A 210 -1.31 -1.68 10.85
N GLU A 211 -0.96 -1.40 9.60
CA GLU A 211 0.42 -1.55 9.11
C GLU A 211 1.41 -0.65 9.88
N GLU A 212 1.03 0.61 10.17
CA GLU A 212 1.85 1.52 10.97
C GLU A 212 2.08 0.95 12.38
N ILE A 213 1.02 0.42 13.01
CA ILE A 213 1.12 -0.23 14.32
C ILE A 213 2.06 -1.44 14.27
N GLN A 214 1.95 -2.30 13.25
CA GLN A 214 2.86 -3.44 13.09
C GLN A 214 4.32 -3.00 12.88
N GLY A 215 4.54 -1.94 12.08
CA GLY A 215 5.87 -1.36 11.88
C GLY A 215 6.49 -0.87 13.18
N LEU A 216 5.70 -0.14 13.99
CA LEU A 216 6.13 0.34 15.31
C LEU A 216 6.40 -0.83 16.28
N GLN A 217 5.55 -1.86 16.28
CA GLN A 217 5.76 -3.05 17.11
C GLN A 217 7.08 -3.76 16.78
N ARG A 218 7.47 -3.82 15.50
CA ARG A 218 8.78 -4.37 15.09
C ARG A 218 9.95 -3.48 15.49
N ALA A 219 9.76 -2.16 15.53
CA ALA A 219 10.81 -1.21 15.90
C ALA A 219 11.09 -1.17 17.42
N ILE A 220 10.09 -1.43 18.26
CA ILE A 220 10.22 -1.37 19.74
C ILE A 220 11.40 -2.23 20.26
N PRO A 221 11.55 -3.52 19.92
CA PRO A 221 12.66 -4.35 20.40
C PRO A 221 14.05 -3.82 20.01
N ALA A 222 14.19 -3.25 18.80
CA ALA A 222 15.45 -2.68 18.34
C ALA A 222 15.85 -1.46 19.19
N VAL A 223 14.88 -0.59 19.47
CA VAL A 223 15.08 0.59 20.32
C VAL A 223 15.38 0.18 21.76
N GLU A 224 14.71 -0.83 22.30
CA GLU A 224 15.04 -1.41 23.61
C GLU A 224 16.45 -2.02 23.66
N GLY A 225 16.89 -2.65 22.57
CA GLY A 225 18.26 -3.14 22.42
C GLY A 225 19.29 -2.01 22.47
N LEU A 226 19.04 -0.91 21.75
CA LEU A 226 19.90 0.28 21.75
C LEU A 226 20.00 0.91 23.15
N ILE A 227 18.89 1.03 23.87
CA ILE A 227 18.90 1.55 25.24
C ILE A 227 19.71 0.67 26.18
N ARG A 228 19.55 -0.66 26.10
CA ARG A 228 20.38 -1.59 26.87
C ARG A 228 21.87 -1.48 26.53
N SER A 229 22.21 -1.13 25.29
CA SER A 229 23.59 -0.89 24.88
C SER A 229 24.15 0.41 25.47
N LEU A 230 23.33 1.47 25.51
CA LEU A 230 23.68 2.76 26.09
C LEU A 230 23.85 2.69 27.60
N GLU A 231 22.97 1.96 28.30
CA GLU A 231 23.09 1.75 29.74
C GLU A 231 24.40 1.03 30.08
N ARG A 232 24.80 0.04 29.28
CA ARG A 232 26.11 -0.62 29.39
C ARG A 232 27.26 0.35 29.15
N ALA A 233 27.22 1.16 28.09
CA ALA A 233 28.26 2.13 27.78
C ALA A 233 28.40 3.22 28.86
N LEU A 234 27.29 3.75 29.39
CA LEU A 234 27.31 4.69 30.52
C LEU A 234 27.85 4.03 31.79
N GLY A 235 27.52 2.77 32.04
CA GLY A 235 28.10 1.98 33.13
C GLY A 235 29.62 1.86 33.00
N GLN A 236 30.11 1.53 31.81
CA GLN A 236 31.55 1.47 31.52
C GLN A 236 32.22 2.83 31.70
N GLN A 237 31.64 3.91 31.16
CA GLN A 237 32.18 5.26 31.32
C GLN A 237 32.33 5.65 32.80
N ARG A 238 31.32 5.34 33.63
CA ARG A 238 31.38 5.57 35.08
C ARG A 238 32.51 4.77 35.73
N ALA A 239 32.67 3.50 35.36
CA ALA A 239 33.75 2.66 35.86
C ALA A 239 35.14 3.21 35.45
N TRP A 240 35.31 3.61 34.19
CA TRP A 240 36.54 4.26 33.71
C TRP A 240 36.82 5.56 34.41
N ARG A 241 35.80 6.38 34.66
CA ARG A 241 35.94 7.64 35.42
C ARG A 241 36.42 7.37 36.84
N ARG A 242 35.81 6.41 37.55
CA ARG A 242 36.25 5.99 38.90
C ARG A 242 37.70 5.51 38.88
N LYS A 243 38.05 4.62 37.95
CA LYS A 243 39.42 4.12 37.80
C LYS A 243 40.41 5.24 37.52
N ARG A 244 40.04 6.23 36.69
CA ARG A 244 40.86 7.42 36.44
C ARG A 244 41.03 8.28 37.70
N GLU A 245 39.97 8.49 38.47
CA GLU A 245 40.03 9.22 39.74
C GLU A 245 40.91 8.51 40.77
N GLU A 246 40.85 7.19 40.86
CA GLU A 246 41.74 6.37 41.70
C GLU A 246 43.20 6.48 41.26
N LEU A 247 43.47 6.37 39.95
CA LEU A 247 44.82 6.49 39.41
C LEU A 247 45.38 7.92 39.51
N ALA A 248 44.53 8.95 39.42
CA ALA A 248 44.92 10.34 39.58
C ALA A 248 45.34 10.69 41.02
N ARG A 249 44.97 9.88 42.01
CA ARG A 249 45.44 10.00 43.40
C ARG A 249 46.83 9.42 43.62
N LEU A 250 47.41 8.72 42.64
CA LEU A 250 48.78 8.25 42.73
C LEU A 250 49.72 9.44 42.49
N GLU A 251 50.44 9.86 43.53
CA GLU A 251 51.50 10.85 43.40
C GLU A 251 52.65 10.30 42.54
N ALA A 252 53.33 11.21 41.82
CA ALA A 252 54.52 10.85 41.04
C ALA A 252 55.55 10.18 41.96
N PRO A 253 56.23 9.11 41.50
CA PRO A 253 57.20 8.41 42.33
C PRO A 253 58.25 9.40 42.87
N PRO A 254 58.68 9.27 44.14
CA PRO A 254 59.64 10.19 44.73
C PRO A 254 60.90 10.21 43.87
N ARG A 255 61.41 11.41 43.55
CA ARG A 255 62.66 11.57 42.81
C ARG A 255 63.76 10.87 43.61
N LEU A 256 64.25 9.75 43.08
CA LEU A 256 65.36 9.01 43.68
C LEU A 256 66.57 9.94 43.72
N SER A 257 67.14 10.12 44.91
CA SER A 257 68.32 10.95 45.15
C SER A 257 69.51 10.38 44.40
N ASP A 258 70.45 11.24 44.02
CA ASP A 258 71.70 10.85 43.38
C ASP A 258 72.45 9.82 44.24
N THR A 259 72.64 8.61 43.68
CA THR A 259 73.24 7.46 44.38
C THR A 259 74.75 7.40 44.25
N GLU A 260 75.35 8.35 43.52
CA GLU A 260 76.79 8.43 43.31
C GLU A 260 77.61 8.56 44.62
N PRO A 261 77.17 9.33 45.66
CA PRO A 261 77.87 9.40 46.94
C PRO A 261 77.86 8.07 47.69
N LEU A 262 76.74 7.33 47.64
CA LEU A 262 76.60 5.99 48.23
C LEU A 262 77.48 4.96 47.48
N GLY A 263 77.53 5.05 46.15
CA GLY A 263 78.42 4.23 45.33
C GLY A 263 79.90 4.43 45.69
N ARG A 264 80.33 5.68 45.89
CA ARG A 264 81.71 5.99 46.33
C ARG A 264 82.01 5.43 47.73
N LEU A 265 81.02 5.46 48.63
CA LEU A 265 81.17 4.97 49.99
C LEU A 265 81.27 3.44 50.05
N ILE A 266 80.49 2.73 49.22
CA ILE A 266 80.61 1.28 49.04
C ILE A 266 82.00 0.90 48.51
N LEU A 267 82.49 1.58 47.47
CA LEU A 267 83.83 1.34 46.92
C LEU A 267 84.94 1.61 47.94
N ALA A 268 84.79 2.65 48.78
CA ALA A 268 85.73 2.93 49.86
C ALA A 268 85.74 1.81 50.90
N VAL A 269 84.56 1.32 51.32
CA VAL A 269 84.42 0.21 52.27
C VAL A 269 85.03 -1.08 51.72
N GLU A 270 84.77 -1.41 50.46
CA GLU A 270 85.38 -2.58 49.80
C GLU A 270 86.91 -2.46 49.73
N LYS A 271 87.43 -1.27 49.40
CA LYS A 271 88.87 -1.01 49.36
C LYS A 271 89.51 -1.18 50.74
N THR A 272 88.86 -0.67 51.80
CA THR A 272 89.32 -0.89 53.18
C THR A 272 89.23 -2.35 53.60
N GLY A 273 88.20 -3.08 53.18
CA GLY A 273 88.07 -4.52 53.44
C GLY A 273 89.18 -5.33 52.78
N ARG A 274 89.54 -5.01 51.53
CA ARG A 274 90.68 -5.64 50.83
C ARG A 274 92.01 -5.33 51.53
N LEU A 275 92.20 -4.10 52.01
CA LEU A 275 93.39 -3.71 52.75
C LEU A 275 93.50 -4.48 54.07
N LEU A 276 92.39 -4.60 54.81
CA LEU A 276 92.31 -5.34 56.06
C LEU A 276 92.58 -6.84 55.85
N SER A 277 92.07 -7.42 54.75
CA SER A 277 92.37 -8.80 54.39
C SER A 277 93.86 -9.00 54.10
N ARG A 278 94.50 -8.07 53.37
CA ARG A 278 95.95 -8.12 53.12
C ARG A 278 96.75 -8.03 54.40
N THR A 279 96.47 -7.07 55.28
CA THR A 279 97.20 -6.94 56.55
C THR A 279 96.95 -8.12 57.49
N ARG A 280 95.79 -8.75 57.45
CA ARG A 280 95.56 -10.03 58.15
C ARG A 280 96.41 -11.15 57.56
N SER A 281 96.43 -11.31 56.24
CA SER A 281 97.32 -12.29 55.60
C SER A 281 98.80 -12.02 55.88
N ASP A 282 99.25 -10.77 55.84
CA ASP A 282 100.63 -10.40 56.18
C ASP A 282 100.94 -10.70 57.65
N ARG A 283 99.99 -10.45 58.56
CA ARG A 283 100.10 -10.83 59.97
C ARG A 283 100.18 -12.35 60.13
N ASP A 284 99.30 -13.11 59.49
CA ASP A 284 99.27 -14.58 59.61
C ASP A 284 100.58 -15.20 59.07
N VAL A 285 101.18 -14.60 58.03
CA VAL A 285 102.50 -15.00 57.50
C VAL A 285 103.63 -14.66 58.49
N LEU A 286 103.57 -13.51 59.17
CA LEU A 286 104.57 -13.11 60.16
C LEU A 286 104.43 -13.86 61.50
N GLU A 287 103.21 -14.29 61.86
CA GLU A 287 102.90 -15.08 63.06
C GLU A 287 103.35 -16.55 62.90
N ALA A 288 103.54 -17.02 61.65
CA ALA A 288 104.02 -18.37 61.32
C ALA A 288 105.56 -18.52 61.28
N LEU A 289 106.34 -17.48 61.58
CA LEU A 289 107.80 -17.54 61.62
C LEU A 289 108.29 -18.01 63.00
N THR A 290 108.94 -19.17 63.06
CA THR A 290 109.60 -19.72 64.26
C THR A 290 110.81 -18.87 64.70
N PRO A 291 111.05 -18.70 66.02
CA PRO A 291 112.17 -17.89 66.53
C PRO A 291 113.55 -18.53 66.21
N PRO A 292 114.59 -17.72 65.91
CA PRO A 292 115.91 -18.23 65.47
C PRO A 292 116.72 -18.90 66.59
N PRO A 293 117.56 -19.91 66.27
CA PRO A 293 118.29 -20.73 67.25
C PRO A 293 119.54 -20.04 67.86
N PHE A 294 119.85 -20.46 69.09
CA PHE A 294 121.00 -20.06 69.91
C PHE A 294 122.36 -20.43 69.29
N LEU A 295 123.31 -19.50 69.28
CA LEU A 295 124.74 -19.76 69.04
C LEU A 295 125.50 -19.70 70.37
N ARG A 296 126.28 -20.76 70.65
CA ARG A 296 127.13 -20.90 71.83
C ARG A 296 128.60 -20.72 71.46
N ASP A 297 129.33 -20.20 72.44
CA ASP A 297 130.74 -20.45 72.80
C ASP A 297 131.87 -19.66 72.10
N THR A 298 132.55 -18.79 72.86
CA THR A 298 133.99 -18.51 72.71
C THR A 298 134.57 -17.86 73.98
N PRO A 299 135.00 -18.67 74.97
CA PRO A 299 136.12 -18.35 75.89
C PRO A 299 137.49 -18.24 75.15
N GLY A 300 137.45 -17.70 73.93
CA GLY A 300 138.57 -17.22 73.14
C GLY A 300 138.66 -15.69 73.13
N LEU A 301 137.57 -14.98 73.43
CA LEU A 301 137.54 -13.52 73.54
C LEU A 301 138.21 -13.00 74.83
N GLU A 302 138.18 -13.77 75.93
CA GLU A 302 138.88 -13.43 77.17
C GLU A 302 140.41 -13.59 77.06
N ARG A 303 140.90 -14.54 76.24
CA ARG A 303 142.35 -14.69 75.98
C ARG A 303 142.92 -13.55 75.11
N LEU A 304 142.10 -12.95 74.26
CA LEU A 304 142.50 -11.79 73.44
C LEU A 304 142.55 -10.48 74.25
N MET A 305 141.68 -10.35 75.26
CA MET A 305 141.63 -9.17 76.15
C MET A 305 142.77 -9.13 77.18
N GLY A 306 143.32 -10.29 77.57
CA GLY A 306 144.52 -10.39 78.43
C GLY A 306 145.84 -10.02 77.73
N ALA A 307 145.98 -10.35 76.44
CA ALA A 307 147.21 -10.08 75.67
C ALA A 307 147.38 -8.61 75.25
N LEU A 308 146.26 -7.87 75.07
CA LEU A 308 146.24 -6.47 74.65
C LEU A 308 146.48 -5.46 75.79
N SER A 309 146.33 -5.87 77.05
CA SER A 309 146.51 -4.98 78.21
C SER A 309 147.96 -4.97 78.74
N HIS A 310 148.74 -6.03 78.52
CA HIS A 310 150.16 -6.10 78.84
C HIS A 310 151.05 -5.31 77.85
N THR A 311 150.72 -5.36 76.55
CA THR A 311 151.39 -4.59 75.49
C THR A 311 151.09 -3.09 75.56
N ARG A 312 149.96 -2.68 76.15
CA ARG A 312 149.61 -1.27 76.37
C ARG A 312 150.40 -0.60 77.51
N ARG A 313 150.89 -1.36 78.51
CA ARG A 313 151.70 -0.81 79.62
C ARG A 313 153.17 -0.59 79.26
N MET A 314 153.75 -1.42 78.38
CA MET A 314 155.16 -1.30 77.98
C MET A 314 155.43 -0.18 76.97
N LEU A 315 154.41 0.24 76.19
CA LEU A 315 154.55 1.24 75.13
C LEU A 315 154.41 2.71 75.60
N PHE A 316 153.97 2.97 76.83
CA PHE A 316 153.86 4.33 77.39
C PHE A 316 155.15 4.79 78.11
N VAL A 317 155.97 3.86 78.61
CA VAL A 317 157.19 4.18 79.40
C VAL A 317 158.38 4.64 78.53
N HIS A 318 158.35 4.43 77.21
CA HIS A 318 159.52 4.63 76.34
C HIS A 318 159.38 5.71 75.26
N ARG A 319 158.34 6.57 75.27
CA ARG A 319 158.16 7.58 74.19
C ARG A 319 158.11 9.06 74.57
N GLU A 320 158.26 9.43 75.84
CA GLU A 320 158.38 10.85 76.27
C GLU A 320 159.61 11.10 77.17
N ARG A 321 160.77 10.54 76.78
CA ARG A 321 162.07 10.87 77.42
C ARG A 321 163.27 10.89 76.48
N ALA A 322 163.06 11.03 75.17
CA ALA A 322 164.17 11.22 74.23
C ALA A 322 163.73 11.90 72.95
N LYS A 323 163.56 13.21 73.04
CA LYS A 323 164.21 14.15 72.13
C LYS A 323 164.04 15.55 72.68
N ILE A 324 165.04 16.42 72.49
CA ILE A 324 165.16 17.59 73.38
C ILE A 324 166.57 17.75 73.95
N LEU A 325 167.69 17.62 73.21
CA LEU A 325 168.58 18.77 72.92
C LEU A 325 169.81 18.23 72.16
N GLY A 326 170.14 18.68 70.95
CA GLY A 326 169.61 19.80 70.18
C GLY A 326 169.79 19.59 68.66
N GLY A 327 169.07 20.33 67.81
CA GLY A 327 168.09 21.39 68.08
C GLY A 327 166.66 20.92 67.89
N THR A 328 165.90 20.98 68.99
CA THR A 328 164.44 20.86 69.12
C THR A 328 163.67 19.68 68.49
N GLY A 329 164.03 18.45 68.86
CA GLY A 329 163.07 17.35 69.11
C GLY A 329 162.49 16.55 67.95
N ALA A 330 162.28 15.27 68.21
CA ALA A 330 161.61 14.28 67.38
C ALA A 330 161.03 13.21 68.37
N PRO A 331 160.64 11.94 68.07
CA PRO A 331 160.78 11.05 66.91
C PRO A 331 159.41 10.59 66.33
N PRO A 332 159.40 9.74 65.28
CA PRO A 332 158.30 9.64 64.30
C PRO A 332 157.54 8.30 64.26
N VAL A 333 156.60 8.25 63.28
CA VAL A 333 155.92 7.12 62.57
C VAL A 333 154.74 6.51 63.35
N ILE A 334 153.52 6.40 62.81
CA ILE A 334 153.13 5.60 61.62
C ILE A 334 151.89 6.19 60.91
N ARG A 335 151.92 6.00 59.59
CA ARG A 335 150.96 6.38 58.55
C ARG A 335 149.69 5.52 58.49
N GLU A 336 148.71 6.13 57.81
CA GLU A 336 147.68 5.57 56.94
C GLU A 336 146.57 4.70 57.56
N THR A 337 145.33 5.18 57.45
CA THR A 337 144.48 4.84 56.29
C THR A 337 143.12 5.51 56.39
N ALA A 338 142.63 5.95 55.24
CA ALA A 338 141.36 6.62 54.97
C ALA A 338 140.09 5.74 55.16
N GLY A 339 140.08 4.88 56.18
CA GLY A 339 138.96 4.00 56.55
C GLY A 339 138.23 4.39 57.86
N LEU A 340 138.86 5.17 58.73
CA LEU A 340 138.38 5.39 60.11
C LEU A 340 137.49 6.63 60.32
N GLU A 341 137.42 7.57 59.37
CA GLU A 341 136.50 8.72 59.46
C GLU A 341 135.04 8.31 59.20
N ARG A 342 134.82 7.33 58.30
CA ARG A 342 133.47 6.78 58.01
C ARG A 342 132.92 5.91 59.14
N ILE A 343 133.78 5.29 59.94
CA ILE A 343 133.36 4.52 61.12
C ILE A 343 133.11 5.47 62.30
N ARG A 344 133.88 6.56 62.44
CA ARG A 344 133.63 7.57 63.47
C ARG A 344 132.29 8.30 63.29
N SER A 345 131.89 8.64 62.06
CA SER A 345 130.57 9.26 61.84
C SER A 345 129.41 8.28 62.12
N ARG A 346 129.53 7.03 61.69
CA ARG A 346 128.52 5.99 61.96
C ARG A 346 128.38 5.67 63.45
N LEU A 347 129.49 5.66 64.20
CA LEU A 347 129.45 5.39 65.65
C LEU A 347 128.83 6.55 66.42
N ASN A 348 129.08 7.80 66.00
CA ASN A 348 128.44 8.98 66.60
C ASN A 348 126.92 9.01 66.30
N ASP A 349 126.49 8.67 65.08
CA ASP A 349 125.06 8.53 64.75
C ASP A 349 124.36 7.43 65.56
N VAL A 350 125.05 6.31 65.80
CA VAL A 350 124.51 5.20 66.59
C VAL A 350 124.45 5.58 68.08
N LEU A 351 125.45 6.28 68.62
CA LEU A 351 125.42 6.77 70.01
C LEU A 351 124.36 7.85 70.23
N GLU A 352 124.09 8.71 69.23
CA GLU A 352 122.99 9.68 69.29
C GLU A 352 121.62 8.99 69.23
N ARG A 353 121.47 7.95 68.39
CA ARG A 353 120.26 7.11 68.35
C ARG A 353 120.04 6.36 69.66
N ILE A 354 121.08 5.79 70.27
CA ILE A 354 120.97 5.09 71.56
C ILE A 354 120.56 6.06 72.67
N ARG A 355 121.04 7.32 72.67
CA ARG A 355 120.52 8.35 73.59
C ARG A 355 119.06 8.70 73.32
N LYS A 356 118.64 8.86 72.05
CA LYS A 356 117.23 9.08 71.68
C LYS A 356 116.30 7.91 72.04
N TYR A 357 116.77 6.66 71.95
CA TYR A 357 116.00 5.48 72.38
C TYR A 357 116.02 5.29 73.91
N GLY A 358 117.06 5.75 74.61
CA GLY A 358 117.10 5.78 76.08
C GLY A 358 116.05 6.72 76.69
N VAL A 359 115.96 7.96 76.17
CA VAL A 359 114.92 8.92 76.57
C VAL A 359 113.51 8.42 76.20
N ARG A 360 113.38 7.66 75.11
CA ARG A 360 112.11 7.03 74.70
C ARG A 360 111.74 5.81 75.57
N ARG A 361 112.70 5.16 76.24
CA ARG A 361 112.44 4.03 77.15
C ARG A 361 111.99 4.49 78.53
N GLU A 362 112.55 5.59 79.05
CA GLU A 362 112.03 6.25 80.26
C GLU A 362 110.64 6.85 80.03
N ALA A 363 110.34 7.37 78.83
CA ALA A 363 108.99 7.85 78.47
C ALA A 363 107.95 6.72 78.24
N LEU A 364 108.37 5.45 78.12
CA LEU A 364 107.49 4.29 77.94
C LEU A 364 107.33 3.44 79.21
N GLN A 365 107.97 3.82 80.32
CA GLN A 365 107.76 3.22 81.65
C GLN A 365 106.67 3.93 82.47
N ALA A 366 106.04 4.97 81.91
CA ALA A 366 104.92 5.72 82.47
C ALA A 366 103.72 5.77 81.50
N LEU A 367 103.26 4.61 81.01
CA LEU A 367 101.99 4.50 80.29
C LEU A 367 101.12 3.43 80.93
N GLU A 368 99.99 3.91 81.48
CA GLU A 368 98.85 3.14 81.94
C GLU A 368 98.27 2.27 80.79
N GLY A 369 97.66 1.14 81.16
CA GLY A 369 97.07 0.19 80.21
C GLY A 369 96.00 0.81 79.29
N PRO A 370 95.72 0.18 78.13
CA PRO A 370 94.81 0.73 77.13
C PRO A 370 93.37 0.88 77.66
N PRO A 371 92.69 2.01 77.38
CA PRO A 371 91.30 2.22 77.79
C PRO A 371 90.32 1.30 77.04
N GLU A 372 89.29 0.84 77.75
CA GLU A 372 88.21 -0.02 77.24
C GLU A 372 87.50 0.59 76.02
N LEU A 373 87.20 -0.27 75.04
CA LEU A 373 86.43 0.06 73.83
C LEU A 373 85.03 0.55 74.21
N LYS A 374 84.71 1.81 73.88
CA LYS A 374 83.38 2.41 74.07
C LYS A 374 82.33 1.75 73.16
N LYS A 375 81.10 1.67 73.68
CA LYS A 375 79.91 0.98 73.15
C LYS A 375 79.64 1.17 71.65
N THR A 376 79.29 0.08 70.97
CA THR A 376 79.04 -0.09 69.52
C THR A 376 77.67 0.41 69.03
N ASP A 377 76.91 1.13 69.85
CA ASP A 377 75.52 1.51 69.56
C ASP A 377 75.39 2.41 68.31
N ALA A 378 76.40 3.26 68.04
CA ALA A 378 76.43 4.11 66.86
C ALA A 378 76.64 3.33 65.55
N LEU A 379 77.37 2.21 65.60
CA LEU A 379 77.62 1.34 64.44
C LEU A 379 76.39 0.47 64.14
N GLU A 380 75.69 0.02 65.18
CA GLU A 380 74.45 -0.73 65.06
C GLU A 380 73.32 0.13 64.48
N GLY A 381 73.24 1.41 64.88
CA GLY A 381 72.32 2.38 64.28
C GLY A 381 72.57 2.59 62.79
N LYS A 382 73.83 2.71 62.36
CA LYS A 382 74.21 2.84 60.95
C LYS A 382 73.94 1.58 60.14
N LEU A 383 74.15 0.39 60.72
CA LEU A 383 73.82 -0.89 60.08
C LEU A 383 72.31 -1.10 59.92
N ARG A 384 71.49 -0.72 60.90
CA ARG A 384 70.02 -0.74 60.79
C ARG A 384 69.51 0.25 59.74
N GLU A 385 70.11 1.44 59.67
CA GLU A 385 69.80 2.44 58.63
C GLU A 385 70.13 1.90 57.23
N MET A 386 71.27 1.23 57.07
CA MET A 386 71.68 0.61 55.80
C MET A 386 70.77 -0.57 55.39
N ALA A 387 70.36 -1.41 56.35
CA ALA A 387 69.40 -2.48 56.10
C ALA A 387 68.03 -1.93 55.63
N ARG A 388 67.55 -0.86 56.27
CA ARG A 388 66.28 -0.20 55.91
C ARG A 388 66.31 0.42 54.51
N LEU A 389 67.46 0.99 54.10
CA LEU A 389 67.64 1.54 52.75
C LEU A 389 67.69 0.44 51.68
N LEU A 390 68.34 -0.70 51.95
CA LEU A 390 68.36 -1.84 51.04
C LEU A 390 66.96 -2.44 50.84
N GLU A 391 66.17 -2.51 51.91
CA GLU A 391 64.78 -2.97 51.84
C GLU A 391 63.88 -1.99 51.05
N GLY A 392 64.12 -0.68 51.19
CA GLY A 392 63.49 0.37 50.39
C GLY A 392 63.81 0.24 48.90
N LEU A 393 65.08 0.00 48.55
CA LEU A 393 65.51 -0.23 47.17
C LEU A 393 64.84 -1.46 46.56
N ALA A 394 64.70 -2.56 47.31
CA ALA A 394 64.00 -3.75 46.84
C ALA A 394 62.52 -3.50 46.53
N LYS A 395 61.83 -2.69 47.35
CA LYS A 395 60.42 -2.30 47.12
C LYS A 395 60.27 -1.42 45.87
N VAL A 396 61.14 -0.43 45.68
CA VAL A 396 61.12 0.44 44.50
C VAL A 396 61.41 -0.35 43.23
N ARG A 397 62.34 -1.31 43.27
CA ARG A 397 62.67 -2.15 42.10
C ARG A 397 61.51 -3.05 41.68
N ARG A 398 60.76 -3.60 42.65
CA ARG A 398 59.52 -4.35 42.37
C ARG A 398 58.46 -3.46 41.75
N ALA A 399 58.24 -2.25 42.27
CA ALA A 399 57.30 -1.29 41.72
C ALA A 399 57.67 -0.85 40.29
N SER A 400 58.96 -0.60 40.03
CA SER A 400 59.46 -0.23 38.70
C SER A 400 59.27 -1.37 37.68
N ASN A 401 59.54 -2.61 38.07
CA ASN A 401 59.34 -3.77 37.19
C ASN A 401 57.85 -3.95 36.84
N THR A 402 56.93 -3.75 37.79
CA THR A 402 55.48 -3.80 37.51
C THR A 402 54.97 -2.66 36.63
N LEU A 403 55.63 -1.50 36.64
CA LEU A 403 55.26 -0.36 35.79
C LEU A 403 55.88 -0.45 34.38
N SER A 404 57.00 -1.16 34.23
CA SER A 404 57.69 -1.33 32.94
C SER A 404 56.95 -2.22 31.93
N THR A 405 55.94 -2.98 32.38
CA THR A 405 55.10 -3.85 31.54
C THR A 405 53.86 -3.15 30.98
N LEU A 406 53.64 -1.86 31.27
CA LEU A 406 52.50 -1.10 30.76
C LEU A 406 52.82 -0.50 29.39
N THR A 407 52.19 -1.04 28.35
CA THR A 407 52.24 -0.51 26.99
C THR A 407 51.63 0.90 26.93
N ALA A 408 52.20 1.78 26.11
CA ALA A 408 51.77 3.18 25.97
C ALA A 408 50.26 3.31 25.63
N LEU A 409 49.62 4.36 26.16
CA LEU A 409 48.20 4.64 25.91
C LEU A 409 47.92 4.79 24.41
N PRO A 410 46.87 4.14 23.87
CA PRO A 410 46.42 4.41 22.52
C PRO A 410 45.94 5.87 22.40
N PRO A 411 46.16 6.54 21.25
CA PRO A 411 45.74 7.91 21.04
C PRO A 411 44.22 8.04 21.16
N LEU A 412 43.76 9.07 21.86
CA LEU A 412 42.33 9.37 22.05
C LEU A 412 41.71 9.84 20.73
N GLU A 413 40.83 9.03 20.14
CA GLU A 413 40.05 9.43 18.96
C GLU A 413 39.04 10.55 19.28
N SER A 414 38.72 11.36 18.26
CA SER A 414 37.95 12.61 18.39
C SER A 414 36.54 12.43 18.99
N SER A 415 36.15 13.35 19.88
CA SER A 415 34.86 13.34 20.60
C SER A 415 33.62 13.68 19.76
N GLU A 416 33.77 14.02 18.48
CA GLU A 416 32.65 14.37 17.60
C GLU A 416 31.73 13.17 17.29
N GLY A 417 32.31 11.98 17.08
CA GLY A 417 31.54 10.76 16.87
C GLY A 417 30.66 10.43 18.08
N LEU A 418 31.18 10.68 19.29
CA LEU A 418 30.50 10.45 20.56
C LEU A 418 29.37 11.48 20.81
N ALA A 419 29.58 12.73 20.38
CA ALA A 419 28.54 13.77 20.42
C ALA A 419 27.39 13.46 19.44
N ARG A 420 27.69 13.02 18.22
CA ARG A 420 26.66 12.62 17.23
C ARG A 420 25.85 11.43 17.73
N THR A 421 26.50 10.39 18.26
CA THR A 421 25.79 9.24 18.86
C THR A 421 24.93 9.66 20.04
N ILE A 422 25.41 10.53 20.95
CA ILE A 422 24.57 11.05 22.04
C ILE A 422 23.31 11.76 21.52
N THR A 423 23.43 12.49 20.41
CA THR A 423 22.30 13.26 19.84
C THR A 423 21.29 12.33 19.18
N GLU A 424 21.74 11.36 18.39
CA GLU A 424 20.89 10.31 17.81
C GLU A 424 20.20 9.47 18.89
N LEU A 425 20.91 9.17 19.99
CA LEU A 425 20.37 8.40 21.11
C LEU A 425 19.33 9.18 21.92
N ARG A 426 19.47 10.50 22.06
CA ARG A 426 18.41 11.34 22.66
C ARG A 426 17.13 11.30 21.84
N ARG A 427 17.24 11.43 20.50
CA ARG A 427 16.10 11.29 19.58
C ARG A 427 15.46 9.90 19.67
N ALA A 428 16.26 8.84 19.72
CA ALA A 428 15.75 7.47 19.88
C ALA A 428 15.01 7.26 21.22
N ARG A 429 15.48 7.90 22.30
CA ARG A 429 14.82 7.84 23.62
C ARG A 429 13.48 8.58 23.63
N GLU A 430 13.41 9.76 23.02
CA GLU A 430 12.16 10.50 22.85
C GLU A 430 11.16 9.73 22.00
N ALA A 431 11.62 9.09 20.92
CA ALA A 431 10.82 8.21 20.06
C ALA A 431 10.29 6.98 20.84
N ARG A 432 11.12 6.36 21.69
CA ARG A 432 10.65 5.28 22.58
C ARG A 432 9.57 5.77 23.53
N ASP A 433 9.81 6.89 24.20
CA ASP A 433 8.89 7.37 25.24
C ASP A 433 7.56 7.85 24.64
N THR A 434 7.55 8.28 23.37
CA THR A 434 6.31 8.50 22.60
C THR A 434 5.65 7.18 22.18
N ALA A 435 6.41 6.21 21.68
CA ALA A 435 5.90 4.88 21.33
C ALA A 435 5.32 4.14 22.54
N ALA A 436 5.96 4.20 23.71
CA ALA A 436 5.49 3.60 24.95
C ALA A 436 4.21 4.27 25.47
N ARG A 437 4.10 5.60 25.33
CA ARG A 437 2.84 6.32 25.61
C ARG A 437 1.72 5.86 24.68
N ARG A 438 1.99 5.78 23.37
CA ARG A 438 1.02 5.23 22.38
C ARG A 438 0.64 3.79 22.70
N ALA A 439 1.60 2.93 23.01
CA ALA A 439 1.35 1.54 23.40
C ALA A 439 0.48 1.41 24.66
N LYS A 440 0.65 2.29 25.65
CA LYS A 440 -0.22 2.34 26.84
C LYS A 440 -1.67 2.71 26.51
N HIS A 441 -1.89 3.55 25.48
CA HIS A 441 -3.22 3.86 24.96
C HIS A 441 -3.78 2.69 24.14
N LEU A 442 -2.96 2.05 23.30
CA LEU A 442 -3.34 0.87 22.50
C LEU A 442 -3.67 -0.34 23.38
N ALA A 443 -2.99 -0.54 24.51
CA ALA A 443 -3.25 -1.63 25.44
C ALA A 443 -4.63 -1.54 26.14
N ARG A 444 -5.29 -0.38 26.06
CA ARG A 444 -6.68 -0.19 26.55
C ARG A 444 -7.73 -0.53 25.49
N LEU A 445 -7.32 -0.73 24.23
CA LEU A 445 -8.22 -1.15 23.18
C LEU A 445 -8.55 -2.63 23.37
N ALA A 446 -9.82 -2.97 23.20
CA ALA A 446 -10.25 -4.36 23.18
C ALA A 446 -9.48 -5.12 22.08
N ARG A 447 -9.22 -6.41 22.31
CA ARG A 447 -8.61 -7.28 21.29
C ARG A 447 -9.41 -7.14 19.98
N PRO A 448 -8.74 -7.11 18.81
CA PRO A 448 -9.42 -7.06 17.54
C PRO A 448 -10.45 -8.20 17.50
N PRO A 449 -11.70 -7.91 17.11
CA PRO A 449 -12.74 -8.94 17.02
C PRO A 449 -12.26 -10.07 16.11
N GLU A 450 -12.64 -11.30 16.43
CA GLU A 450 -12.32 -12.46 15.58
C GLU A 450 -12.84 -12.23 14.17
N LEU A 451 -12.00 -12.52 13.17
CA LEU A 451 -12.35 -12.36 11.76
C LEU A 451 -13.57 -13.23 11.46
N THR A 452 -14.72 -12.60 11.29
CA THR A 452 -15.96 -13.28 10.90
C THR A 452 -15.84 -13.83 9.47
N PRO A 453 -16.53 -14.94 9.15
CA PRO A 453 -16.48 -15.53 7.81
C PRO A 453 -16.95 -14.53 6.73
N VAL A 454 -16.11 -14.33 5.71
CA VAL A 454 -16.30 -13.35 4.62
C VAL A 454 -17.44 -13.73 3.66
N ALA A 455 -17.99 -14.95 3.77
CA ALA A 455 -19.01 -15.48 2.86
C ALA A 455 -20.28 -14.62 2.77
N ALA A 456 -20.65 -13.91 3.85
CA ALA A 456 -21.78 -12.98 3.82
C ALA A 456 -21.47 -11.74 2.97
N LEU A 457 -20.21 -11.25 3.02
CA LEU A 457 -19.74 -10.11 2.25
C LEU A 457 -19.62 -10.47 0.76
N ASP A 458 -19.11 -11.65 0.44
CA ASP A 458 -19.01 -12.14 -0.94
C ASP A 458 -20.38 -12.22 -1.63
N ARG A 459 -21.41 -12.66 -0.88
CA ARG A 459 -22.81 -12.66 -1.37
C ARG A 459 -23.31 -11.25 -1.66
N VAL A 460 -22.99 -10.29 -0.80
CA VAL A 460 -23.37 -8.89 -1.00
C VAL A 460 -22.63 -8.28 -2.20
N CYS A 461 -21.34 -8.56 -2.36
CA CYS A 461 -20.57 -8.15 -3.55
C CYS A 461 -21.16 -8.74 -4.83
N ALA A 462 -21.49 -10.03 -4.84
CA ALA A 462 -22.13 -10.69 -5.97
C ALA A 462 -23.51 -10.09 -6.30
N GLN A 463 -24.31 -9.74 -5.28
CA GLN A 463 -25.60 -9.05 -5.45
C GLN A 463 -25.42 -7.65 -6.07
N LEU A 464 -24.42 -6.88 -5.61
CA LEU A 464 -24.11 -5.56 -6.14
C LEU A 464 -23.68 -5.64 -7.62
N GLU A 465 -22.79 -6.57 -7.95
CA GLU A 465 -22.33 -6.79 -9.32
C GLU A 465 -23.48 -7.22 -10.25
N ALA A 466 -24.31 -8.15 -9.78
CA ALA A 466 -25.51 -8.58 -10.51
C ALA A 466 -26.47 -7.41 -10.74
N GLY A 467 -26.74 -6.60 -9.71
CA GLY A 467 -27.60 -5.41 -9.81
C GLY A 467 -27.05 -4.36 -10.79
N ARG A 468 -25.74 -4.09 -10.75
CA ARG A 468 -25.07 -3.18 -11.71
C ARG A 468 -25.16 -3.70 -13.15
N LYS A 469 -24.95 -5.00 -13.34
CA LYS A 469 -25.06 -5.65 -14.66
C LYS A 469 -26.48 -5.60 -15.20
N GLU A 470 -27.47 -5.82 -14.34
CA GLU A 470 -28.88 -5.75 -14.71
C GLU A 470 -29.30 -4.32 -15.06
N ARG A 471 -28.91 -3.33 -14.25
CA ARG A 471 -29.15 -1.91 -14.56
C ARG A 471 -28.60 -1.55 -15.95
N ARG A 472 -27.36 -1.94 -16.25
CA ARG A 472 -26.73 -1.67 -17.54
C ARG A 472 -27.51 -2.33 -18.70
N ARG A 473 -27.97 -3.56 -18.54
CA ARG A 473 -28.80 -4.25 -19.54
C ARG A 473 -30.12 -3.54 -19.78
N LEU A 474 -30.80 -3.12 -18.73
CA LEU A 474 -32.06 -2.38 -18.81
C LEU A 474 -31.87 -1.01 -19.47
N GLU A 475 -30.79 -0.29 -19.14
CA GLU A 475 -30.43 0.99 -19.77
C GLU A 475 -30.18 0.82 -21.26
N ASP A 476 -29.38 -0.17 -21.66
CA ASP A 476 -29.09 -0.46 -23.06
C ASP A 476 -30.36 -0.82 -23.84
N ARG A 477 -31.26 -1.60 -23.22
CA ARG A 477 -32.54 -1.97 -23.82
C ARG A 477 -33.48 -0.78 -23.96
N SER A 478 -33.57 0.09 -22.94
CA SER A 478 -34.36 1.32 -23.00
C SER A 478 -33.85 2.24 -24.11
N ARG A 479 -32.53 2.47 -24.19
CA ARG A 479 -31.93 3.31 -25.24
C ARG A 479 -32.23 2.78 -26.64
N ARG A 480 -32.12 1.46 -26.86
CA ARG A 480 -32.45 0.85 -28.17
C ARG A 480 -33.92 1.03 -28.52
N LEU A 481 -34.82 0.87 -27.56
CA LEU A 481 -36.26 1.06 -27.78
C LEU A 481 -36.59 2.52 -28.11
N ASP A 482 -35.99 3.48 -27.37
CA ASP A 482 -36.18 4.92 -27.64
C ASP A 482 -35.63 5.32 -29.01
N GLN A 483 -34.46 4.79 -29.41
CA GLN A 483 -33.91 4.99 -30.75
C GLN A 483 -34.80 4.40 -31.84
N ALA A 484 -35.33 3.18 -31.65
CA ALA A 484 -36.23 2.56 -32.59
C ALA A 484 -37.55 3.32 -32.73
N LEU A 485 -38.11 3.82 -31.62
CA LEU A 485 -39.32 4.65 -31.62
C LEU A 485 -39.08 5.98 -32.34
N SER A 486 -37.94 6.64 -32.11
CA SER A 486 -37.57 7.87 -32.81
C SER A 486 -37.44 7.63 -34.31
N ALA A 487 -36.68 6.61 -34.72
CA ALA A 487 -36.47 6.27 -36.13
C ALA A 487 -37.78 5.92 -36.84
N ALA A 488 -38.67 5.16 -36.19
CA ALA A 488 -39.99 4.86 -36.74
C ALA A 488 -40.85 6.12 -36.91
N ARG A 489 -40.81 7.04 -35.95
CA ARG A 489 -41.55 8.32 -36.02
C ARG A 489 -41.02 9.21 -37.14
N ASP A 490 -39.70 9.25 -37.33
CA ASP A 490 -39.06 10.00 -38.42
C ASP A 490 -39.42 9.42 -39.79
N GLU A 491 -39.50 8.09 -39.93
CA GLU A 491 -39.92 7.45 -41.19
C GLU A 491 -41.39 7.73 -41.50
N ILE A 492 -42.28 7.68 -40.50
CA ILE A 492 -43.69 8.06 -40.68
C ILE A 492 -43.82 9.52 -41.09
N ARG A 493 -43.03 10.41 -40.47
CA ARG A 493 -42.98 11.83 -40.85
C ARG A 493 -42.58 12.01 -42.31
N ARG A 494 -41.53 11.31 -42.75
CA ARG A 494 -41.06 11.35 -44.13
C ARG A 494 -42.14 10.89 -45.12
N LEU A 495 -42.87 9.83 -44.79
CA LEU A 495 -43.98 9.32 -45.62
C LEU A 495 -45.15 10.32 -45.70
N ILE A 496 -45.50 10.94 -44.58
CA ILE A 496 -46.55 11.98 -44.51
C ILE A 496 -46.15 13.20 -45.34
N ASP A 497 -44.91 13.67 -45.20
CA ASP A 497 -44.38 14.80 -45.97
C ASP A 497 -44.35 14.52 -47.49
N GLN A 498 -44.09 13.26 -47.90
CA GLN A 498 -44.17 12.84 -49.30
C GLN A 498 -45.60 12.81 -49.85
N ALA A 499 -46.58 12.43 -49.03
CA ALA A 499 -47.98 12.39 -49.42
C ALA A 499 -48.61 13.79 -49.48
N GLY A 500 -48.16 14.73 -48.64
CA GLY A 500 -48.53 16.14 -48.63
C GLY A 500 -49.93 16.42 -48.06
N LEU A 501 -50.99 15.91 -48.71
CA LEU A 501 -52.38 16.05 -48.28
C LEU A 501 -53.03 14.68 -48.17
N CYS A 502 -53.98 14.53 -47.24
CA CYS A 502 -54.73 13.29 -47.13
C CYS A 502 -55.47 13.00 -48.46
N PRO A 503 -55.30 11.80 -49.05
CA PRO A 503 -55.92 11.45 -50.33
C PRO A 503 -57.46 11.43 -50.30
N PHE A 504 -58.07 11.29 -49.12
CA PHE A 504 -59.53 11.29 -48.95
C PHE A 504 -60.11 12.67 -48.67
N CYS A 505 -59.65 13.35 -47.61
CA CYS A 505 -60.26 14.61 -47.16
C CYS A 505 -59.49 15.87 -47.59
N ARG A 506 -58.32 15.71 -48.24
CA ARG A 506 -57.41 16.80 -48.66
C ARG A 506 -56.99 17.75 -47.54
N GLN A 507 -57.10 17.32 -46.28
CA GLN A 507 -56.55 18.07 -45.16
C GLN A 507 -55.04 17.80 -44.99
N PRO A 508 -54.27 18.78 -44.45
CA PRO A 508 -52.88 18.58 -44.10
C PRO A 508 -52.77 17.48 -43.03
N MET A 509 -51.93 16.48 -43.31
CA MET A 509 -51.66 15.39 -42.38
C MET A 509 -50.50 15.80 -41.47
N ASP A 510 -50.74 15.83 -40.15
CA ASP A 510 -49.69 15.99 -39.14
C ASP A 510 -49.38 14.63 -38.50
N VAL A 511 -48.10 14.38 -38.21
CA VAL A 511 -47.62 13.12 -37.62
C VAL A 511 -48.26 12.88 -36.26
N ASP A 512 -48.37 13.95 -35.46
CA ASP A 512 -48.95 13.85 -34.13
C ASP A 512 -50.44 13.56 -34.26
N HIS A 513 -51.16 14.24 -35.15
CA HIS A 513 -52.57 13.96 -35.40
C HIS A 513 -52.81 12.53 -35.94
N PHE A 514 -52.01 12.10 -36.92
CA PHE A 514 -52.08 10.77 -37.54
C PHE A 514 -51.86 9.63 -36.55
N LEU A 515 -50.94 9.81 -35.59
CA LEU A 515 -50.66 8.81 -34.54
C LEU A 515 -51.60 8.91 -33.33
N THR A 516 -52.26 10.05 -33.11
CA THR A 516 -53.12 10.28 -31.93
C THR A 516 -54.61 9.97 -32.19
N GLU A 517 -55.12 10.19 -33.40
CA GLU A 517 -56.54 9.96 -33.73
C GLU A 517 -56.96 8.48 -33.82
N ALA A 518 -56.02 7.54 -33.77
CA ALA A 518 -56.35 6.12 -33.67
C ALA A 518 -57.00 5.74 -32.32
N VAL A 519 -57.21 6.67 -31.38
CA VAL A 519 -57.95 6.47 -30.12
C VAL A 519 -59.45 6.75 -30.35
N PRO A 520 -60.33 5.73 -30.39
CA PRO A 520 -61.75 5.98 -30.25
C PRO A 520 -62.00 6.37 -28.79
N GLY A 521 -62.22 7.67 -28.53
CA GLY A 521 -62.76 8.15 -27.25
C GLY A 521 -61.86 9.07 -26.40
N GLY A 522 -61.06 9.96 -26.99
CA GLY A 522 -60.46 11.11 -26.26
C GLY A 522 -61.17 12.43 -26.62
N PRO A 523 -61.47 13.33 -25.67
CA PRO A 523 -62.23 14.54 -25.96
C PRO A 523 -61.42 15.48 -26.87
N ALA A 524 -62.03 15.87 -27.99
CA ALA A 524 -61.47 16.81 -28.94
C ALA A 524 -61.15 18.15 -28.24
N GLY A 525 -59.87 18.51 -28.19
CA GLY A 525 -59.44 19.84 -27.80
C GLY A 525 -59.78 20.83 -28.92
N GLY A 526 -60.87 21.58 -28.73
CA GLY A 526 -61.22 22.70 -29.61
C GLY A 526 -60.18 23.80 -29.51
N THR A 527 -59.45 24.05 -30.59
CA THR A 527 -58.66 25.27 -30.78
C THR A 527 -59.62 26.40 -31.16
N ASP A 528 -59.81 27.34 -30.23
CA ASP A 528 -60.45 28.62 -30.45
C ASP A 528 -59.68 29.41 -31.53
N HIS A 529 -60.28 29.58 -32.71
CA HIS A 529 -59.91 30.64 -33.63
C HIS A 529 -60.66 31.91 -33.24
N ALA A 530 -60.03 32.70 -32.36
CA ALA A 530 -60.41 34.07 -32.09
C ALA A 530 -60.22 34.91 -33.36
N ARG A 531 -61.33 35.50 -33.80
CA ARG A 531 -61.41 36.56 -34.80
C ARG A 531 -60.54 37.74 -34.38
N SER A 532 -59.79 38.31 -35.32
CA SER A 532 -59.34 39.70 -35.35
C SER A 532 -59.53 40.23 -36.76
#